data_AF-A0A9W6DHI3-F1
#
_entry.id   AF-A0A9W6DHI3-F1
#
_cell.length_a   1.000
_cell.length_b   1.000
_cell.length_c   1.000
_cell.angle_alpha   90.00
_cell.angle_beta   90.00
_cell.angle_gamma   90.00
#
_symmetry.space_group_name_H-M   'P 1'
#
loop_
_entity.id
_entity.type
_entity.pdbx_description
1 polymer ?
#
loop_
_entity_poly.entity_id
_entity_poly.type
_entity_poly.pdbx_seq_one_letter_code
_entity_poly.pdbx_strand_id
1 'polypeptide(L)'
;MKAFIRVLVIGVIVLLIFVSWNYWEKPINFQEECIEFRLGSDDYNKINVSIKGVVRKSLLRKDTVRINMIIGNKDIPDFDEHKNVFPLNFSGKVAIDNKPVFKNVNYMEQDLIKFDNYYMIRISYQYYRGKILNEVFGVLYFDKKFSKMFITVDDKDNESGYSWTGKDGKVIVSELDIEGALQFISGLTEWNLN
;
A
#
# COMPACT_ATOMS: atom_id res chain seq x y z
N MET A 1 -47.96 -9.75 18.41
CA MET A 1 -46.79 -10.63 18.19
C MET A 1 -46.26 -10.59 16.75
N LYS A 2 -47.07 -10.88 15.71
CA LYS A 2 -46.62 -10.87 14.30
C LYS A 2 -46.04 -9.52 13.82
N ALA A 3 -46.64 -8.39 14.20
CA ALA A 3 -46.14 -7.05 13.84
C ALA A 3 -44.78 -6.75 14.48
N PHE A 4 -44.62 -7.07 15.77
CA PHE A 4 -43.35 -6.91 16.49
C PHE A 4 -42.22 -7.73 15.87
N ILE A 5 -42.50 -9.00 15.53
CA ILE A 5 -41.53 -9.88 14.85
C ILE A 5 -41.12 -9.29 13.50
N ARG A 6 -42.06 -8.76 12.70
CA ARG A 6 -41.75 -8.12 11.40
C ARG A 6 -40.84 -6.91 11.55
N VAL A 7 -41.12 -6.02 12.51
CA VAL A 7 -40.30 -4.83 12.76
C VAL A 7 -38.89 -5.23 13.20
N LEU A 8 -38.78 -6.22 14.10
CA LEU A 8 -37.49 -6.72 14.56
C LEU A 8 -36.66 -7.32 13.40
N VAL A 9 -37.29 -8.13 12.55
CA VAL A 9 -36.63 -8.70 11.36
C VAL A 9 -36.15 -7.60 10.41
N ILE A 10 -36.98 -6.58 10.13
CA ILE A 10 -36.59 -5.45 9.27
C ILE A 10 -35.41 -4.69 9.88
N GLY A 11 -35.43 -4.42 11.19
CA GLY A 11 -34.34 -3.74 11.88
C GLY A 11 -33.02 -4.49 11.78
N VAL A 12 -33.04 -5.82 11.94
CA VAL A 12 -31.85 -6.67 11.79
C VAL A 12 -31.33 -6.64 10.35
N ILE A 13 -32.21 -6.68 9.34
CA ILE A 13 -31.80 -6.62 7.93
C ILE A 13 -31.13 -5.29 7.61
N VAL A 14 -31.72 -4.17 8.05
CA VAL A 14 -31.14 -2.82 7.84
C VAL A 14 -29.76 -2.72 8.50
N LEU A 15 -29.62 -3.26 9.72
CA LEU A 15 -28.33 -3.30 10.41
C LEU A 15 -27.30 -4.14 9.65
N LEU A 16 -27.67 -5.32 9.15
CA LEU A 16 -26.77 -6.17 8.38
C LEU A 16 -26.33 -5.53 7.06
N ILE A 17 -27.24 -4.84 6.36
CA ILE A 17 -26.92 -4.08 5.15
C ILE A 17 -25.95 -2.94 5.49
N PHE A 18 -26.22 -2.19 6.55
CA PHE A 18 -25.36 -1.09 6.99
C PHE A 18 -23.95 -1.55 7.38
N VAL A 19 -23.85 -2.65 8.13
CA VAL A 19 -22.57 -3.27 8.48
C VAL A 19 -21.85 -3.75 7.22
N SER A 20 -22.54 -4.48 6.34
CA SER A 20 -21.94 -4.98 5.10
C SER A 20 -21.41 -3.83 4.23
N TRP A 21 -22.16 -2.74 4.10
CA TRP A 21 -21.76 -1.55 3.34
C TRP A 21 -20.50 -0.88 3.91
N ASN A 22 -20.41 -0.76 5.23
CA ASN A 22 -19.28 -0.09 5.87
C ASN A 22 -17.99 -0.91 5.87
N TYR A 23 -18.10 -2.24 5.88
CA TYR A 23 -16.99 -3.19 5.93
C TYR A 23 -16.72 -3.92 4.60
N TRP A 24 -17.41 -3.54 3.53
CA TRP A 24 -17.14 -4.05 2.19
C TRP A 24 -15.73 -3.67 1.73
N GLU A 25 -15.09 -4.57 0.98
CA GLU A 25 -13.76 -4.36 0.42
C GLU A 25 -13.79 -3.23 -0.61
N LYS A 26 -13.03 -2.15 -0.38
CA LYS A 26 -12.99 -1.02 -1.33
C LYS A 26 -11.89 -1.25 -2.36
N PRO A 27 -12.21 -1.29 -3.67
CA PRO A 27 -11.19 -1.48 -4.69
C PRO A 27 -10.27 -0.26 -4.77
N ILE A 28 -9.00 -0.53 -5.06
CA ILE A 28 -8.00 0.45 -5.48
C ILE A 28 -7.67 0.12 -6.94
N ASN A 29 -7.87 1.09 -7.81
CA ASN A 29 -7.47 1.00 -9.22
C ASN A 29 -6.89 2.35 -9.63
N PHE A 30 -5.58 2.47 -9.49
CA PHE A 30 -4.83 3.67 -9.84
C PHE A 30 -3.93 3.34 -11.02
N GLN A 31 -3.98 4.15 -12.07
CA GLN A 31 -3.12 3.98 -13.24
C GLN A 31 -2.90 5.34 -13.88
N GLU A 32 -1.72 5.93 -13.66
CA GLU A 32 -1.39 7.27 -14.14
C GLU A 32 0.08 7.36 -14.55
N GLU A 33 0.39 8.33 -15.40
CA GLU A 33 1.76 8.82 -15.61
C GLU A 33 2.14 9.67 -14.40
N CYS A 34 3.33 9.43 -13.87
CA CYS A 34 3.87 10.07 -12.68
C CYS A 34 5.25 10.64 -13.01
N ILE A 35 5.69 11.60 -12.22
CA ILE A 35 7.09 12.03 -12.25
C ILE A 35 7.88 11.33 -11.15
N GLU A 36 9.10 10.91 -11.48
CA GLU A 36 10.11 10.44 -10.55
C GLU A 36 11.23 11.49 -10.51
N PHE A 37 11.55 12.01 -9.33
CA PHE A 37 12.61 12.99 -9.14
C PHE A 37 13.27 12.82 -7.77
N ARG A 38 14.39 13.52 -7.58
CA ARG A 38 15.09 13.59 -6.30
C ARG A 38 14.87 14.96 -5.69
N LEU A 39 14.57 15.03 -4.40
CA LEU A 39 14.41 16.33 -3.72
C LEU A 39 15.69 17.17 -3.90
N GLY A 40 15.51 18.46 -4.20
CA GLY A 40 16.61 19.38 -4.51
C GLY A 40 17.18 19.29 -5.94
N SER A 41 16.56 18.50 -6.82
CA SER A 41 16.91 18.43 -8.25
C SER A 41 15.78 19.01 -9.11
N ASP A 42 16.16 19.68 -10.19
CA ASP A 42 15.24 20.16 -11.23
C ASP A 42 14.96 19.09 -12.31
N ASP A 43 15.70 17.98 -12.28
CA ASP A 43 15.55 16.89 -13.23
C ASP A 43 14.49 15.89 -12.76
N TYR A 44 13.65 15.47 -13.69
CA TYR A 44 12.65 14.43 -13.44
C TYR A 44 12.49 13.49 -14.64
N ASN A 45 12.08 12.27 -14.35
CA ASN A 45 11.69 11.28 -15.34
C ASN A 45 10.18 11.05 -15.29
N LYS A 46 9.56 10.80 -16.43
CA LYS A 46 8.17 10.34 -16.49
C LYS A 46 8.13 8.83 -16.44
N ILE A 47 7.32 8.29 -15.54
CA ILE A 47 7.15 6.85 -15.36
C ILE A 47 5.66 6.51 -15.23
N ASN A 48 5.27 5.35 -15.75
CA ASN A 48 3.92 4.85 -15.55
C ASN A 48 3.83 4.12 -14.21
N VAL A 49 2.79 4.40 -13.43
CA VAL A 49 2.51 3.69 -12.18
C VAL A 49 1.12 3.08 -12.26
N SER A 50 1.03 1.78 -11.99
CA SER A 50 -0.25 1.08 -11.84
C SER A 50 -0.32 0.40 -10.48
N ILE A 51 -1.41 0.63 -9.75
CA ILE A 51 -1.67 0.04 -8.43
C ILE A 51 -3.07 -0.55 -8.48
N LYS A 52 -3.15 -1.87 -8.29
CA LYS A 52 -4.41 -2.62 -8.25
C LYS A 52 -4.51 -3.36 -6.94
N GLY A 53 -5.68 -3.27 -6.30
CA GLY A 53 -5.87 -3.92 -5.02
C GLY A 53 -7.20 -3.67 -4.35
N VAL A 54 -7.24 -3.99 -3.06
CA VAL A 54 -8.42 -3.79 -2.21
C VAL A 54 -8.02 -3.35 -0.81
N VAL A 55 -8.78 -2.43 -0.24
CA VAL A 55 -8.78 -2.12 1.19
C VAL A 55 -9.74 -3.06 1.90
N ARG A 56 -9.24 -3.77 2.91
CA ARG A 56 -10.01 -4.66 3.77
C ARG A 56 -10.17 -3.99 5.13
N LYS A 57 -11.38 -3.53 5.39
CA LYS A 57 -11.75 -2.95 6.68
C LYS A 57 -12.03 -4.04 7.70
N SER A 58 -11.67 -3.80 8.95
CA SER A 58 -11.94 -4.75 10.04
C SER A 58 -12.62 -4.06 11.22
N LEU A 59 -13.56 -4.77 11.84
CA LEU A 59 -14.21 -4.37 13.10
C LEU A 59 -13.28 -4.56 14.31
N LEU A 60 -12.43 -5.60 14.25
CA LEU A 60 -11.69 -6.11 15.41
C LEU A 60 -10.17 -6.00 15.26
N ARG A 61 -9.69 -5.74 14.04
CA ARG A 61 -8.26 -5.68 13.71
C ARG A 61 -7.96 -4.37 13.00
N LYS A 62 -6.69 -4.10 12.75
CA LYS A 62 -6.29 -3.02 11.84
C LYS A 62 -6.82 -3.27 10.44
N ASP A 63 -7.11 -2.18 9.75
CA ASP A 63 -7.40 -2.22 8.32
C ASP A 63 -6.14 -2.61 7.56
N THR A 64 -6.32 -3.41 6.52
CA THR A 64 -5.24 -3.89 5.68
C THR A 64 -5.51 -3.54 4.23
N VAL A 65 -4.45 -3.53 3.44
CA VAL A 65 -4.52 -3.36 2.00
C VAL A 65 -3.82 -4.53 1.33
N ARG A 66 -4.41 -5.04 0.26
CA ARG A 66 -3.77 -6.01 -0.65
C ARG A 66 -3.54 -5.32 -1.97
N ILE A 67 -2.30 -5.13 -2.37
CA ILE A 67 -1.94 -4.44 -3.61
C ILE A 67 -0.90 -5.18 -4.42
N ASN A 68 -1.01 -5.00 -5.73
CA ASN A 68 0.04 -5.21 -6.72
C ASN A 68 0.36 -3.88 -7.35
N MET A 69 1.65 -3.62 -7.54
CA MET A 69 2.13 -2.37 -8.09
C MET A 69 3.05 -2.65 -9.26
N ILE A 70 2.96 -1.82 -10.29
CA ILE A 70 3.93 -1.73 -11.37
C ILE A 70 4.42 -0.30 -11.36
N ILE A 71 5.73 -0.11 -11.20
CA ILE A 71 6.39 1.20 -11.22
C ILE A 71 7.39 1.20 -12.37
N GLY A 72 7.14 2.04 -13.38
CA GLY A 72 7.83 1.95 -14.66
C GLY A 72 7.61 0.58 -15.29
N ASN A 73 8.66 -0.24 -15.32
CA ASN A 73 8.63 -1.62 -15.83
C ASN A 73 8.89 -2.67 -14.74
N LYS A 74 8.81 -2.30 -13.46
CA LYS A 74 9.10 -3.19 -12.34
C LYS A 74 7.83 -3.56 -11.57
N ASP A 75 7.59 -4.86 -11.43
CA ASP A 75 6.58 -5.42 -10.54
C ASP A 75 7.02 -5.32 -9.08
N ILE A 76 6.08 -4.97 -8.21
CA ILE A 76 6.24 -4.97 -6.77
C ILE A 76 5.01 -5.67 -6.15
N PRO A 77 5.20 -6.84 -5.50
CA PRO A 77 6.46 -7.57 -5.31
C PRO A 77 7.14 -8.05 -6.61
N ASP A 78 8.47 -8.18 -6.57
CA ASP A 78 9.25 -8.70 -7.69
C ASP A 78 9.22 -10.24 -7.68
N PHE A 79 8.27 -10.82 -8.42
CA PHE A 79 8.07 -12.27 -8.41
C PHE A 79 9.12 -13.03 -9.24
N ASP A 80 9.82 -12.36 -10.14
CA ASP A 80 10.90 -12.94 -10.93
C ASP A 80 12.14 -13.16 -10.05
N GLU A 81 12.47 -12.19 -9.21
CA GLU A 81 13.55 -12.29 -8.23
C GLU A 81 13.14 -13.11 -6.99
N HIS A 82 11.89 -12.98 -6.53
CA HIS A 82 11.40 -13.55 -5.28
C HIS A 82 10.26 -14.56 -5.49
N LYS A 83 10.61 -15.80 -5.84
CA LYS A 83 9.63 -16.86 -6.17
C LYS A 83 8.69 -17.31 -5.04
N ASN A 84 8.90 -16.86 -3.81
CA ASN A 84 8.18 -17.31 -2.62
C ASN A 84 7.79 -16.11 -1.73
N VAL A 85 6.81 -15.31 -2.15
CA VAL A 85 6.33 -14.13 -1.40
C VAL A 85 5.17 -14.51 -0.49
N PHE A 86 5.12 -13.92 0.71
CA PHE A 86 4.06 -14.17 1.70
C PHE A 86 3.47 -12.86 2.25
N PRO A 87 2.19 -12.84 2.65
CA PRO A 87 1.56 -11.66 3.23
C PRO A 87 2.19 -11.28 4.58
N LEU A 88 2.10 -10.00 4.97
CA LEU A 88 2.47 -9.60 6.34
C LEU A 88 1.69 -10.44 7.35
N ASN A 89 2.34 -10.76 8.47
CA ASN A 89 1.78 -11.53 9.57
C ASN A 89 1.52 -13.01 9.25
N PHE A 90 2.19 -13.59 8.25
CA PHE A 90 2.19 -15.03 8.07
C PHE A 90 2.80 -15.73 9.30
N SER A 91 1.93 -16.29 10.15
CA SER A 91 2.29 -17.09 11.32
C SER A 91 2.35 -18.59 11.03
N GLY A 92 2.04 -19.01 9.80
CA GLY A 92 1.81 -20.40 9.44
C GLY A 92 3.09 -21.18 9.14
N LYS A 93 3.87 -21.59 10.14
CA LYS A 93 4.80 -22.70 9.91
C LYS A 93 3.99 -24.00 9.86
N VAL A 94 3.51 -24.42 8.68
CA VAL A 94 3.14 -25.82 8.48
C VAL A 94 4.38 -26.52 7.97
N ALA A 95 5.02 -27.32 8.83
CA ALA A 95 6.06 -28.23 8.41
C ALA A 95 5.38 -29.46 7.81
N ILE A 96 5.54 -29.68 6.52
CA ILE A 96 5.33 -31.00 5.92
C ILE A 96 6.75 -31.58 5.78
N ASP A 97 7.01 -32.72 6.43
CA ASP A 97 8.31 -33.40 6.38
C ASP A 97 9.51 -32.51 6.79
N ASN A 98 9.36 -31.71 7.86
CA ASN A 98 10.37 -30.74 8.34
C ASN A 98 10.75 -29.63 7.33
N LYS A 99 10.00 -29.46 6.24
CA LYS A 99 10.17 -28.34 5.31
C LYS A 99 9.10 -27.28 5.55
N PRO A 100 9.47 -26.00 5.63
CA PRO A 100 8.47 -24.94 5.77
C PRO A 100 7.63 -24.88 4.50
N VAL A 101 6.33 -25.13 4.62
CA VAL A 101 5.36 -24.94 3.54
C VAL A 101 4.69 -23.60 3.72
N PHE A 102 4.79 -22.78 2.69
CA PHE A 102 4.21 -21.45 2.68
C PHE A 102 3.14 -21.36 1.60
N LYS A 103 2.08 -20.60 1.85
CA LYS A 103 1.12 -20.24 0.81
C LYS A 103 1.67 -19.03 0.07
N ASN A 104 2.27 -19.28 -1.09
CA ASN A 104 2.73 -18.21 -1.97
C ASN A 104 1.57 -17.30 -2.37
N VAL A 105 1.80 -16.00 -2.38
CA VAL A 105 0.82 -15.00 -2.82
C VAL A 105 1.41 -14.16 -3.93
N ASN A 106 0.55 -13.69 -4.82
CA ASN A 106 0.88 -12.77 -5.89
C ASN A 106 0.45 -11.35 -5.54
N TYR A 107 0.55 -10.96 -4.27
CA TYR A 107 0.22 -9.62 -3.78
C TYR A 107 0.98 -9.28 -2.51
N MET A 108 1.16 -7.99 -2.28
CA MET A 108 1.62 -7.45 -1.01
C MET A 108 0.41 -7.18 -0.11
N GLU A 109 0.44 -7.66 1.14
CA GLU A 109 -0.54 -7.34 2.17
C GLU A 109 0.11 -6.44 3.23
N GLN A 110 -0.50 -5.30 3.55
CA GLN A 110 0.08 -4.28 4.43
C GLN A 110 -0.96 -3.67 5.37
N ASP A 111 -0.50 -3.14 6.51
CA ASP A 111 -1.34 -2.30 7.37
C ASP A 111 -1.68 -1.00 6.64
N LEU A 112 -2.96 -0.60 6.66
CA LEU A 112 -3.41 0.69 6.15
C LEU A 112 -3.44 1.71 7.30
N ILE A 113 -2.48 2.61 7.33
CA ILE A 113 -2.41 3.67 8.34
C ILE A 113 -3.22 4.87 7.86
N LYS A 114 -4.09 5.39 8.73
CA LYS A 114 -5.02 6.47 8.38
C LYS A 114 -4.61 7.75 9.10
N PHE A 115 -4.36 8.78 8.31
CA PHE A 115 -4.25 10.16 8.78
C PHE A 115 -5.53 10.92 8.43
N ASP A 116 -5.64 12.20 8.78
CA ASP A 116 -6.84 12.97 8.45
C ASP A 116 -7.02 13.12 6.94
N ASN A 117 -5.94 13.48 6.23
CA ASN A 117 -5.98 13.82 4.81
C ASN A 117 -5.58 12.68 3.87
N TYR A 118 -4.90 11.65 4.38
CA TYR A 118 -4.31 10.61 3.54
C TYR A 118 -4.28 9.22 4.19
N TYR A 119 -3.97 8.23 3.38
CA TYR A 119 -3.60 6.89 3.80
C TYR A 119 -2.10 6.68 3.57
N MET A 120 -1.46 5.95 4.47
CA MET A 120 -0.06 5.57 4.38
C MET A 120 0.06 4.05 4.40
N ILE A 121 0.86 3.52 3.48
CA ILE A 121 1.11 2.09 3.29
C ILE A 121 2.61 1.90 3.16
N ARG A 122 3.21 1.07 3.99
CA ARG A 122 4.62 0.69 3.80
C ARG A 122 4.72 -0.28 2.64
N ILE A 123 5.53 0.01 1.64
CA ILE A 123 5.75 -0.88 0.50
C ILE A 123 6.88 -1.86 0.89
N SER A 124 6.51 -2.98 1.49
CA SER A 124 7.45 -4.04 1.85
C SER A 124 6.85 -5.43 1.65
N TYR A 125 7.67 -6.46 1.48
CA TYR A 125 7.15 -7.82 1.43
C TYR A 125 8.20 -8.83 1.91
N GLN A 126 7.70 -9.94 2.44
CA GLN A 126 8.54 -11.02 2.92
C GLN A 126 8.67 -12.11 1.87
N TYR A 127 9.86 -12.69 1.75
CA TYR A 127 10.11 -13.81 0.86
C TYR A 127 11.06 -14.85 1.48
N TYR A 128 11.04 -16.08 0.97
CA TYR A 128 11.93 -17.15 1.42
C TYR A 128 13.08 -17.45 0.42
N ARG A 129 14.31 -17.33 0.92
CA ARG A 129 15.55 -17.73 0.22
C ARG A 129 16.52 -18.37 1.22
N GLY A 130 16.21 -19.60 1.66
CA GLY A 130 16.94 -20.31 2.72
C GLY A 130 16.66 -19.78 4.14
N LYS A 131 16.30 -18.50 4.26
CA LYS A 131 15.72 -17.84 5.43
C LYS A 131 14.62 -16.88 4.99
N ILE A 132 13.81 -16.41 5.94
CA ILE A 132 12.84 -15.34 5.68
C ILE A 132 13.61 -14.03 5.57
N LEU A 133 13.39 -13.33 4.47
CA LEU A 133 13.94 -12.01 4.16
C LEU A 133 12.80 -11.02 4.00
N ASN A 134 13.13 -9.74 4.08
CA ASN A 134 12.20 -8.63 3.90
C ASN A 134 12.79 -7.68 2.85
N GLU A 135 12.01 -7.35 1.84
CA GLU A 135 12.32 -6.30 0.88
C GLU A 135 11.49 -5.07 1.23
N VAL A 136 12.13 -3.90 1.27
CA VAL A 136 11.46 -2.61 1.51
C VAL A 136 11.75 -1.71 0.33
N PHE A 137 10.70 -1.21 -0.31
CA PHE A 137 10.81 -0.27 -1.42
C PHE A 137 10.62 1.18 -0.97
N GLY A 138 9.76 1.41 0.03
CA GLY A 138 9.44 2.77 0.47
C GLY A 138 8.10 2.89 1.17
N VAL A 139 7.49 4.07 1.07
CA VAL A 139 6.18 4.37 1.67
C VAL A 139 5.28 5.02 0.63
N LEU A 140 4.10 4.45 0.45
CA LEU A 140 3.03 4.94 -0.43
C LEU A 140 2.05 5.78 0.36
N TYR A 141 1.77 6.96 -0.15
CA TYR A 141 0.79 7.91 0.35
C TYR A 141 -0.33 8.05 -0.67
N PHE A 142 -1.57 7.88 -0.23
CA PHE A 142 -2.77 8.07 -1.07
C PHE A 142 -3.66 9.13 -0.45
N ASP A 143 -4.29 9.96 -1.28
CA ASP A 143 -5.45 10.70 -0.82
C ASP A 143 -6.59 9.75 -0.40
N LYS A 144 -7.59 10.26 0.32
CA LYS A 144 -8.71 9.42 0.81
C LYS A 144 -9.56 8.79 -0.29
N LYS A 145 -9.44 9.28 -1.53
CA LYS A 145 -10.20 8.85 -2.70
C LYS A 145 -9.43 7.87 -3.58
N PHE A 146 -8.15 7.62 -3.29
CA PHE A 146 -7.23 6.87 -4.15
C PHE A 146 -7.09 7.46 -5.56
N SER A 147 -7.26 8.79 -5.68
CA SER A 147 -7.14 9.52 -6.95
C SER A 147 -5.79 10.20 -7.13
N LYS A 148 -5.04 10.44 -6.05
CA LYS A 148 -3.69 10.98 -6.11
C LYS A 148 -2.78 10.26 -5.14
N MET A 149 -1.51 10.16 -5.48
CA MET A 149 -0.52 9.44 -4.69
C MET A 149 0.88 10.01 -4.81
N PHE A 150 1.69 9.72 -3.80
CA PHE A 150 3.13 9.79 -3.95
C PHE A 150 3.81 8.65 -3.19
N ILE A 151 5.05 8.36 -3.57
CA ILE A 151 5.88 7.32 -2.97
C ILE A 151 7.21 7.94 -2.57
N THR A 152 7.60 7.81 -1.30
CA THR A 152 8.99 8.01 -0.89
C THR A 152 9.74 6.71 -1.15
N VAL A 153 10.75 6.73 -2.00
CA VAL A 153 11.53 5.54 -2.35
C VAL A 153 12.72 5.44 -1.39
N ASP A 154 12.88 4.30 -0.75
CA ASP A 154 14.04 4.06 0.09
C ASP A 154 15.24 3.73 -0.82
N ASP A 155 16.23 4.63 -0.85
CA ASP A 155 17.49 4.36 -1.52
C ASP A 155 18.36 3.48 -0.59
N LYS A 156 19.12 2.56 -1.19
CA LYS A 156 20.09 1.74 -0.47
C LYS A 156 21.35 2.58 -0.26
N ASP A 157 21.47 3.21 0.91
CA ASP A 157 22.72 3.90 1.24
C ASP A 157 23.77 2.86 1.67
N ASN A 158 25.01 3.04 1.21
CA ASN A 158 26.01 1.97 1.10
C ASN A 158 26.46 1.32 2.42
N GLU A 159 26.01 1.81 3.59
CA GLU A 159 26.49 1.30 4.89
C GLU A 159 25.41 1.12 5.99
N SER A 160 24.17 1.61 5.84
CA SER A 160 23.17 1.65 6.94
C SER A 160 21.77 1.12 6.63
N GLY A 161 21.51 0.68 5.38
CA GLY A 161 20.25 0.09 4.98
C GLY A 161 19.36 1.05 4.16
N TYR A 162 18.13 0.62 3.92
CA TYR A 162 17.10 1.38 3.19
C TYR A 162 16.63 2.56 4.06
N SER A 163 16.91 3.80 3.64
CA SER A 163 16.41 4.99 4.34
C SER A 163 16.11 6.13 3.37
N TRP A 164 14.97 6.77 3.57
CA TRP A 164 14.62 8.01 2.91
C TRP A 164 15.03 9.20 3.80
N THR A 165 15.83 10.12 3.27
CA THR A 165 16.07 11.41 3.93
C THR A 165 15.18 12.46 3.26
N GLY A 166 14.38 13.19 4.03
CA GLY A 166 13.45 14.19 3.48
C GLY A 166 14.09 15.42 2.86
N LYS A 167 15.40 15.38 2.59
CA LYS A 167 16.16 16.45 1.95
C LYS A 167 16.66 16.06 0.56
N ASP A 168 17.00 14.79 0.34
CA ASP A 168 17.55 14.30 -0.92
C ASP A 168 16.91 12.99 -1.38
N GLY A 169 15.79 12.59 -0.75
CA GLY A 169 15.11 11.35 -1.05
C GLY A 169 14.49 11.36 -2.45
N LYS A 170 14.46 10.17 -3.06
CA LYS A 170 13.74 9.95 -4.31
C LYS A 170 12.24 9.87 -4.05
N VAL A 171 11.47 10.52 -4.92
CA VAL A 171 10.01 10.58 -4.81
C VAL A 171 9.39 10.29 -6.17
N ILE A 172 8.27 9.56 -6.15
CA ILE A 172 7.41 9.34 -7.31
C ILE A 172 6.05 9.96 -7.00
N VAL A 173 5.51 10.80 -7.88
CA VAL A 173 4.30 11.59 -7.60
C VAL A 173 3.34 11.58 -8.79
N SER A 174 2.05 11.44 -8.52
CA SER A 174 0.96 11.55 -9.51
C SER A 174 0.69 13.01 -9.91
N GLU A 175 1.72 13.71 -10.35
CA GLU A 175 1.68 15.07 -10.88
C GLU A 175 2.50 15.12 -12.17
N LEU A 176 2.35 16.22 -12.93
CA LEU A 176 2.94 16.36 -14.25
C LEU A 176 4.26 17.14 -14.26
N ASP A 177 4.57 17.86 -13.17
CA ASP A 177 5.77 18.66 -12.99
C ASP A 177 6.18 18.75 -11.51
N ILE A 178 7.41 19.20 -11.27
CA ILE A 178 8.01 19.25 -9.92
C ILE A 178 7.27 20.23 -9.01
N GLU A 179 6.86 21.39 -9.54
CA GLU A 179 6.17 22.41 -8.72
C GLU A 179 4.84 21.87 -8.17
N GLY A 180 4.02 21.29 -9.04
CA GLY A 180 2.77 20.62 -8.66
C GLY A 180 3.00 19.46 -7.70
N ALA A 181 4.06 18.68 -7.92
CA ALA A 181 4.44 17.58 -7.03
C ALA A 181 4.79 18.07 -5.61
N LEU A 182 5.62 19.11 -5.48
CA LEU A 182 6.01 19.67 -4.19
C LEU A 182 4.80 20.28 -3.46
N GLN A 183 3.94 21.01 -4.18
CA GLN A 183 2.69 21.55 -3.62
C GLN A 183 1.75 20.43 -3.15
N PHE A 184 1.59 19.36 -3.92
CA PHE A 184 0.77 18.22 -3.56
C PHE A 184 1.29 17.50 -2.32
N ILE A 185 2.59 17.19 -2.26
CA ILE A 185 3.19 16.53 -1.10
C ILE A 185 3.02 17.41 0.14
N SER A 186 3.40 18.68 0.06
CA SER A 186 3.30 19.62 1.18
C SER A 186 1.85 19.80 1.64
N GLY A 187 0.90 19.85 0.71
CA GLY A 187 -0.53 19.93 1.02
C GLY A 187 -1.09 18.64 1.63
N LEU A 188 -0.55 17.48 1.27
CA LEU A 188 -1.02 16.19 1.79
C LEU A 188 -0.45 15.87 3.17
N THR A 189 0.84 16.17 3.40
CA THR A 189 1.57 15.75 4.62
C THR A 189 2.01 16.89 5.53
N GLU A 190 1.85 18.15 5.12
CA GLU A 190 2.35 19.34 5.82
C GLU A 190 3.90 19.37 5.92
N TRP A 191 4.59 18.63 5.05
CA TRP A 191 6.05 18.66 4.97
C TRP A 191 6.52 19.97 4.32
N ASN A 192 7.58 20.55 4.85
CA ASN A 192 8.19 21.75 4.27
C ASN A 192 9.29 21.32 3.28
N LEU A 193 8.91 21.22 2.01
CA LEU A 193 9.78 20.87 0.89
C LEU A 193 10.09 22.14 0.08
N ASN A 194 10.93 23.01 0.63
CA ASN A 194 11.49 24.18 -0.04
C ASN A 194 12.94 23.93 -0.45
#